data_AF-A0A2R5L2Q2-F1
#
_entry.id   AF-A0A2R5L2Q2-F1
#
_cell.length_a   1.000
_cell.length_b   1.000
_cell.length_c   1.000
_cell.angle_alpha   90.00
_cell.angle_beta   90.00
_cell.angle_gamma   90.00
#
_symmetry.space_group_name_H-M   'P 1'
#
loop_
_entity.id
_entity.type
_entity.pdbx_description
1 polymer ?
#
loop_
_entity_poly.entity_id
_entity_poly.type
_entity_poly.pdbx_seq_one_letter_code
_entity_poly.pdbx_strand_id
1 'polypeptide(L)'
;AEIFNPKHLIIVTWKNVTFAGGYANSQAKKVTNTFQLLVVTDEVRTYAVFNYERMKWTSHTEAGGSSQDGQGGIPAYVGFNAGNGTRSFEYVPYSQSLYIRDLQTAGRANNLPGRHIFR
;
A
#
# COMPACT_ATOMS: atom_id res chain seq x y z
N ALA A 1 21.51 18.24 -9.71
CA ALA A 1 20.17 17.61 -9.67
C ALA A 1 19.18 18.62 -10.21
N GLU A 2 18.36 18.27 -11.20
CA GLU A 2 17.27 19.16 -11.63
C GLU A 2 16.29 19.35 -10.47
N ILE A 3 15.84 20.59 -10.27
CA ILE A 3 14.87 20.94 -9.25
C ILE A 3 13.51 20.34 -9.67
N PHE A 4 12.90 19.54 -8.79
CA PHE A 4 11.50 19.13 -8.92
C PHE A 4 10.63 20.13 -8.17
N ASN A 5 9.76 20.84 -8.88
CA ASN A 5 8.82 21.80 -8.30
C ASN A 5 7.39 21.37 -8.61
N PRO A 6 6.70 20.67 -7.69
CA PRO A 6 5.36 20.15 -7.95
C PRO A 6 4.37 21.29 -8.16
N LYS A 7 3.59 21.19 -9.25
CA LYS A 7 2.52 22.13 -9.58
C LYS A 7 1.15 21.62 -9.14
N HIS A 8 0.95 20.30 -9.20
CA HIS A 8 -0.31 19.65 -8.85
C HIS A 8 -0.07 18.46 -7.92
N LEU A 9 -1.01 18.25 -6.99
CA LEU A 9 -0.98 17.17 -6.01
C LEU A 9 -2.39 16.63 -5.78
N ILE A 10 -2.52 15.31 -5.82
CA ILE A 10 -3.68 14.59 -5.31
C ILE A 10 -3.24 13.70 -4.16
N ILE A 11 -3.98 13.72 -3.06
CA ILE A 11 -3.76 12.84 -1.91
C ILE A 11 -4.99 11.95 -1.74
N VAL A 12 -4.77 10.65 -1.68
CA VAL A 12 -5.80 9.65 -1.34
C VAL A 12 -5.37 8.96 -0.05
N THR A 13 -6.25 8.94 0.94
CA THR A 13 -5.96 8.38 2.27
C THR A 13 -6.93 7.26 2.59
N TRP A 14 -6.39 6.09 2.89
CA TRP A 14 -7.11 4.99 3.51
C TRP A 14 -6.77 4.98 4.99
N LYS A 15 -7.69 5.45 5.83
CA LYS A 15 -7.50 5.54 7.27
C LYS A 15 -8.29 4.46 7.97
N ASN A 16 -7.61 3.63 8.76
CA ASN A 16 -8.22 2.55 9.55
C ASN A 16 -9.11 1.62 8.71
N VAL A 17 -8.65 1.26 7.51
CA VAL A 17 -9.39 0.33 6.65
C VAL A 17 -9.15 -1.12 7.11
N THR A 18 -10.24 -1.85 7.30
CA THR A 18 -10.20 -3.29 7.58
C THR A 18 -10.23 -4.10 6.27
N PHE A 19 -10.13 -5.41 6.36
CA PHE A 19 -10.14 -6.34 5.23
C PHE A 19 -11.55 -6.90 4.96
N ALA A 20 -11.79 -7.32 3.72
CA ALA A 20 -13.05 -7.94 3.32
C ALA A 20 -13.19 -9.36 3.93
N GLY A 21 -14.44 -9.69 4.32
CA GLY A 21 -14.81 -11.00 4.88
C GLY A 21 -14.57 -11.18 6.39
N GLY A 22 -14.10 -10.13 7.08
CA GLY A 22 -14.10 -10.11 8.54
C GLY A 22 -15.52 -10.06 9.12
N TYR A 23 -15.78 -10.83 10.17
CA TYR A 23 -17.10 -10.84 10.83
C TYR A 23 -17.22 -9.75 11.90
N ALA A 24 -18.41 -9.19 12.05
CA ALA A 24 -18.64 -8.00 12.88
C ALA A 24 -18.33 -8.19 14.39
N ASN A 25 -18.33 -9.42 14.89
CA ASN A 25 -18.04 -9.74 16.30
C ASN A 25 -16.63 -10.30 16.50
N SER A 26 -15.75 -10.24 15.49
CA SER A 26 -14.36 -10.68 15.59
C SER A 26 -13.39 -9.51 15.81
N GLN A 27 -12.11 -9.82 15.98
CA GLN A 27 -11.04 -8.82 16.04
C GLN A 27 -10.88 -8.05 14.72
N ALA A 28 -11.49 -8.49 13.61
CA ALA A 28 -11.32 -7.89 12.28
C ALA A 28 -11.61 -6.37 12.28
N LYS A 29 -12.60 -5.91 13.05
CA LYS A 29 -12.91 -4.47 13.19
C LYS A 29 -11.77 -3.63 13.77
N LYS A 30 -10.90 -4.25 14.57
CA LYS A 30 -9.76 -3.60 15.24
C LYS A 30 -8.45 -3.80 14.47
N VAL A 31 -8.40 -4.76 13.56
CA VAL A 31 -7.24 -5.00 12.70
C VAL A 31 -7.38 -4.14 11.45
N THR A 32 -6.65 -3.02 11.44
CA THR A 32 -6.76 -2.03 10.36
C THR A 32 -5.41 -1.66 9.78
N ASN A 33 -5.42 -1.30 8.50
CA ASN A 33 -4.30 -0.68 7.80
C ASN A 33 -4.57 0.81 7.63
N THR A 34 -3.50 1.60 7.62
CA THR A 34 -3.52 3.03 7.30
C THR A 34 -2.37 3.34 6.37
N PHE A 35 -2.70 3.87 5.19
CA PHE A 35 -1.73 4.23 4.17
C PHE A 35 -2.28 5.34 3.27
N GLN A 36 -1.39 5.99 2.54
CA GLN A 36 -1.70 7.09 1.64
C GLN A 36 -1.02 6.90 0.30
N LEU A 37 -1.66 7.41 -0.75
CA LEU A 37 -1.08 7.65 -2.06
C LEU A 37 -1.07 9.16 -2.30
N LEU A 38 0.08 9.69 -2.70
CA LEU A 38 0.20 11.02 -3.27
C LEU A 38 0.60 10.86 -4.73
N VAL A 39 -0.13 11.52 -5.62
CA VAL A 39 0.28 11.69 -7.01
C VAL A 39 0.69 13.14 -7.17
N VAL A 40 1.98 13.36 -7.36
CA VAL A 40 2.57 14.70 -7.52
C VAL A 40 3.11 14.87 -8.93
N THR A 41 2.89 16.02 -9.53
CA THR A 41 3.40 16.31 -10.87
C THR A 41 3.83 17.76 -11.01
N ASP A 42 4.90 17.99 -11.77
CA ASP A 42 5.31 19.31 -12.26
C ASP A 42 4.86 19.56 -13.71
N GLU A 43 3.92 18.73 -14.20
CA GLU A 43 3.38 18.66 -15.57
C GLU A 43 4.30 17.97 -16.59
N VAL A 44 5.54 17.64 -16.23
CA VAL A 44 6.49 16.89 -17.08
C VAL A 44 6.85 15.55 -16.46
N ARG A 45 7.04 15.54 -15.13
CA ARG A 45 7.41 14.40 -14.31
C ARG A 45 6.32 14.19 -13.29
N THR A 46 5.78 12.98 -13.25
CA THR A 46 4.77 12.56 -12.28
C THR A 46 5.36 11.48 -11.40
N TYR A 47 5.11 11.55 -10.09
CA TYR A 47 5.53 10.55 -9.13
C TYR A 47 4.33 10.04 -8.35
N ALA A 48 4.33 8.74 -8.08
CA ALA A 48 3.45 8.11 -7.11
C ALA A 48 4.25 7.90 -5.81
N VAL A 49 3.81 8.53 -4.73
CA VAL A 49 4.42 8.41 -3.40
C VAL A 49 3.45 7.70 -2.49
N PHE A 50 3.86 6.53 -2.00
CA PHE A 50 3.11 5.80 -0.99
C PHE A 50 3.69 6.05 0.39
N ASN A 51 2.84 6.35 1.35
CA ASN A 51 3.19 6.38 2.77
C ASN A 51 2.42 5.26 3.48
N TYR A 52 3.13 4.32 4.09
CA TYR A 52 2.52 3.28 4.91
C TYR A 52 2.77 3.61 6.38
N GLU A 53 1.70 3.84 7.13
CA GLU A 53 1.77 4.17 8.56
C GLU A 53 1.47 2.96 9.43
N ARG A 54 0.47 2.15 9.02
CA ARG A 54 0.05 0.98 9.78
C ARG A 54 -0.29 -0.16 8.83
N MET A 55 0.41 -1.28 8.98
CA MET A 55 0.16 -2.52 8.23
C MET A 55 -0.03 -3.69 9.19
N LYS A 56 -1.29 -3.99 9.54
CA LYS A 56 -1.68 -5.05 10.47
C LYS A 56 -2.25 -6.29 9.80
N TRP A 57 -3.09 -6.16 8.78
CA TRP A 57 -3.60 -7.28 7.98
C TRP A 57 -2.89 -7.38 6.63
N THR A 58 -2.78 -8.59 6.07
CA THR A 58 -2.07 -8.86 4.81
C THR A 58 -2.97 -9.43 3.72
N SER A 59 -4.01 -10.18 4.07
CA SER A 59 -4.87 -10.91 3.14
C SER A 59 -6.33 -10.82 3.57
N HIS A 60 -7.25 -10.69 2.62
CA HIS A 60 -8.68 -10.83 2.87
C HIS A 60 -9.10 -12.31 2.84
N THR A 61 -10.34 -12.64 3.20
CA THR A 61 -10.75 -14.04 3.35
C THR A 61 -10.83 -14.82 2.04
N GLU A 62 -11.21 -14.19 0.93
CA GLU A 62 -11.24 -14.87 -0.39
C GLU A 62 -9.84 -15.25 -0.89
N ALA A 63 -8.79 -14.55 -0.42
CA ALA A 63 -7.39 -14.92 -0.63
C ALA A 63 -6.90 -15.98 0.38
N GLY A 64 -7.79 -16.63 1.14
CA GLY A 64 -7.44 -17.62 2.16
C GLY A 64 -7.06 -17.01 3.52
N GLY A 65 -7.26 -15.71 3.71
CA GLY A 65 -6.98 -15.03 4.96
C GLY A 65 -7.95 -15.42 6.08
N SER A 66 -7.46 -15.46 7.31
CA SER A 66 -8.27 -15.66 8.51
C SER A 66 -9.30 -14.54 8.68
N SER A 67 -10.54 -14.90 8.98
CA SER A 67 -11.65 -13.96 9.24
C SER A 67 -11.54 -13.22 10.58
N GLN A 68 -10.56 -13.58 11.42
CA GLN A 68 -10.30 -12.91 12.69
C GLN A 68 -9.31 -11.75 12.56
N ASP A 69 -8.27 -11.90 11.76
CA ASP A 69 -7.10 -11.01 11.74
C ASP A 69 -6.53 -10.73 10.34
N GLY A 70 -7.09 -11.29 9.27
CA GLY A 70 -6.71 -11.00 7.89
C GLY A 70 -5.28 -11.46 7.58
N GLN A 71 -4.90 -12.63 8.11
CA GLN A 71 -3.56 -13.24 7.98
C GLN A 71 -3.63 -14.64 7.38
N GLY A 72 -2.50 -15.16 6.92
CA GLY A 72 -2.34 -16.57 6.53
C GLY A 72 -2.79 -16.92 5.11
N GLY A 73 -3.47 -16.01 4.42
CA GLY A 73 -3.76 -16.12 2.99
C GLY A 73 -2.63 -15.60 2.11
N ILE A 74 -2.90 -15.50 0.81
CA ILE A 74 -2.01 -14.83 -0.15
C ILE A 74 -1.99 -13.33 0.19
N PRO A 75 -0.83 -12.75 0.54
CA PRO A 75 -0.74 -11.33 0.86
C PRO A 75 -1.13 -10.44 -0.33
N ALA A 76 -1.58 -9.22 -0.03
CA ALA A 76 -2.00 -8.28 -1.05
C ALA A 76 -0.89 -8.01 -2.07
N TYR A 77 -1.28 -7.81 -3.32
CA TYR A 77 -0.38 -7.33 -4.35
C TYR A 77 -0.02 -5.87 -4.10
N VAL A 78 1.25 -5.53 -4.22
CA VAL A 78 1.74 -4.15 -4.10
C VAL A 78 2.50 -3.81 -5.36
N GLY A 79 2.09 -2.74 -6.03
CA GLY A 79 2.66 -2.37 -7.32
C GLY A 79 1.64 -1.67 -8.21
N PHE A 80 1.88 -1.70 -9.52
CA PHE A 80 1.03 -1.04 -10.51
C PHE A 80 0.49 -2.07 -11.50
N ASN A 81 -0.79 -1.95 -11.83
CA ASN A 81 -1.40 -2.69 -12.93
C ASN A 81 -1.81 -1.70 -14.02
N ALA A 82 -1.42 -1.98 -15.27
CA ALA A 82 -1.70 -1.08 -16.39
C ALA A 82 -3.15 -1.15 -16.90
N GLY A 83 -3.98 -2.04 -16.34
CA GLY A 83 -5.39 -2.22 -16.72
C GLY A 83 -5.60 -2.86 -18.09
N ASN A 84 -4.53 -3.27 -18.77
CA ASN A 84 -4.58 -3.88 -20.12
C ASN A 84 -4.38 -5.41 -20.10
N GLY A 85 -4.45 -6.02 -18.91
CA GLY A 85 -4.33 -7.47 -18.70
C GLY A 85 -2.93 -8.06 -18.88
N THR A 86 -1.96 -7.32 -19.42
CA THR A 86 -0.64 -7.86 -19.81
C THR A 86 0.53 -7.19 -19.11
N ARG A 87 0.36 -5.95 -18.62
CA ARG A 87 1.44 -5.20 -17.98
C ARG A 87 1.12 -4.94 -16.52
N SER A 88 2.02 -5.38 -15.66
CA SER A 88 2.04 -5.04 -14.26
C SER A 88 3.48 -4.82 -13.80
N PHE A 89 3.65 -3.99 -12.78
CA PHE A 89 4.90 -3.82 -12.05
C PHE A 89 4.67 -4.30 -10.63
N GLU A 90 5.40 -5.35 -10.26
CA GLU A 90 5.35 -5.89 -8.91
C GLU A 90 6.42 -5.28 -8.02
N TYR A 91 6.04 -4.81 -6.83
CA TYR A 91 6.98 -4.23 -5.88
C TYR A 91 7.63 -5.29 -4.97
N VAL A 92 8.64 -5.96 -5.53
CA VAL A 92 9.45 -6.98 -4.86
C VAL A 92 10.39 -6.34 -3.81
N PRO A 93 10.63 -6.96 -2.64
CA PRO A 93 10.13 -8.27 -2.18
C PRO A 93 8.81 -8.23 -1.39
N TYR A 94 8.08 -7.11 -1.41
CA TYR A 94 6.94 -6.87 -0.52
C TYR A 94 5.63 -7.45 -1.04
N SER A 95 5.39 -7.32 -2.35
CA SER A 95 4.17 -7.80 -2.99
C SER A 95 3.98 -9.31 -2.82
N GLN A 96 2.74 -9.74 -2.56
CA GLN A 96 2.36 -11.14 -2.39
C GLN A 96 3.24 -11.92 -1.39
N SER A 97 3.86 -11.20 -0.44
CA SER A 97 4.78 -11.74 0.55
C SER A 97 4.44 -11.21 1.93
N LEU A 98 4.85 -11.94 2.98
CA LEU A 98 4.69 -11.51 4.37
C LEU A 98 5.45 -10.20 4.68
N TYR A 99 6.47 -9.88 3.87
CA TYR A 99 7.22 -8.63 3.95
C TYR A 99 6.37 -7.39 3.69
N ILE A 100 5.15 -7.51 3.17
CA ILE A 100 4.22 -6.36 3.02
C ILE A 100 4.03 -5.56 4.32
N ARG A 101 4.17 -6.21 5.49
CA ARG A 101 4.07 -5.56 6.81
C ARG A 101 5.25 -4.63 7.09
N ASP A 102 6.38 -4.89 6.45
CA ASP A 102 7.59 -4.09 6.59
C ASP A 102 7.49 -2.81 5.77
N LEU A 103 6.52 -2.65 4.86
CA LEU A 103 6.33 -1.40 4.12
C LEU A 103 6.15 -0.17 5.00
N GLN A 104 5.75 -0.32 6.28
CA GLN A 104 5.63 0.80 7.21
C GLN A 104 6.98 1.27 7.79
N THR A 105 8.03 0.43 7.74
CA THR A 105 9.37 0.71 8.28
C THR A 105 10.45 0.71 7.21
N ALA A 106 10.25 -0.07 6.15
CA ALA A 106 10.98 -0.06 4.91
C ALA A 106 10.64 1.19 4.09
N GLY A 107 11.47 1.48 3.09
CA GLY A 107 11.38 2.76 2.38
C GLY A 107 11.88 3.91 3.26
N ARG A 108 12.79 4.73 2.73
CA ARG A 108 13.35 5.89 3.44
C ARG A 108 13.44 7.10 2.52
N ALA A 109 12.54 7.18 1.55
CA ALA A 109 12.54 8.30 0.64
C ALA A 109 12.27 9.60 1.41
N ASN A 110 13.08 10.63 1.14
CA ASN A 110 13.10 11.89 1.88
C ASN A 110 13.34 11.70 3.40
N ASN A 111 14.06 10.66 3.79
CA ASN A 111 14.37 10.32 5.18
C ASN A 111 13.13 10.00 6.04
N LEU A 112 12.02 9.61 5.41
CA LEU A 112 10.78 9.22 6.09
C LEU A 112 10.60 7.70 5.96
N PRO A 113 10.62 6.95 7.09
CA PRO A 113 10.25 5.54 7.10
C PRO A 113 8.85 5.33 6.52
N GLY A 114 8.66 4.22 5.82
CA GLY A 114 7.38 3.88 5.22
C GLY A 114 7.03 4.69 3.96
N ARG A 115 7.93 5.58 3.51
CA ARG A 115 7.78 6.34 2.26
C ARG A 115 8.49 5.64 1.11
N HIS A 116 7.72 5.33 0.08
CA HIS A 116 8.15 4.72 -1.17
C HIS A 116 7.77 5.63 -2.35
N ILE A 117 8.71 5.90 -3.25
CA ILE A 117 8.50 6.80 -4.40
C ILE A 117 8.72 6.01 -5.69
N PHE A 118 7.78 6.15 -6.61
CA PHE A 118 7.81 5.57 -7.95
C PHE A 118 7.64 6.68 -8.98
N ARG A 119 8.22 6.50 -10.15
CA ARG A 119 8.11 7.40 -11.30
C ARG A 119 7.65 6.62 -12.51
#